data_AF-A0AB33I006-F1
#
_entry.id   AF-A0AB33I006-F1
#
_cell.length_a   1.000
_cell.length_b   1.000
_cell.length_c   1.000
_cell.angle_alpha   90.00
_cell.angle_beta   90.00
_cell.angle_gamma   90.00
#
_symmetry.space_group_name_H-M   'P 1'
#
loop_
_entity.id
_entity.type
_entity.pdbx_description
1 polymer ?
#
loop_
_entity_poly.entity_id
_entity_poly.type
_entity_poly.pdbx_seq_one_letter_code
_entity_poly.pdbx_strand_id
1 'polypeptide(L)' 'MNELINSSIIKMTSIEIAELVGSRPDNVKISIERLAKSGVIQLPALQVFEKNQ' A
#
# COMPACT_ATOMS: atom_id res chain seq x y z
N MET A 1 -1.82 16.78 -20.42
CA MET A 1 -1.53 17.06 -19.00
C MET A 1 -0.51 16.03 -18.55
N ASN A 2 0.76 16.42 -18.54
CA ASN A 2 1.84 15.58 -18.07
C ASN A 2 2.27 16.19 -16.74
N GLU A 3 1.58 15.83 -15.66
CA GLU A 3 1.96 16.32 -14.34
C GLU A 3 3.30 15.70 -13.96
N LEU A 4 4.23 16.59 -13.62
CA LEU A 4 5.53 16.29 -13.06
C LEU A 4 5.35 15.28 -11.93
N ILE A 5 5.86 14.05 -12.13
CA ILE A 5 6.06 13.09 -11.04
C ILE A 5 7.15 13.70 -10.15
N ASN A 6 6.73 14.59 -9.26
CA ASN A 6 7.53 14.99 -8.13
C ASN A 6 7.89 13.70 -7.39
N SER A 7 9.19 13.45 -7.26
CA SER A 7 9.77 12.31 -6.55
C SER A 7 9.52 12.34 -5.03
N SER A 8 8.46 13.03 -4.58
CA SER A 8 7.83 12.77 -3.30
C SER A 8 7.34 11.32 -3.34
N ILE A 9 7.91 10.48 -2.49
CA ILE A 9 7.51 9.07 -2.36
C ILE A 9 5.98 9.00 -2.30
N ILE A 10 5.36 8.52 -3.38
CA ILE A 10 3.90 8.32 -3.44
C ILE A 10 3.61 7.19 -2.46
N LYS A 11 3.02 7.54 -1.31
CA LYS A 11 2.60 6.60 -0.28
C LYS A 11 1.08 6.53 -0.28
N MET A 12 0.56 5.33 -0.08
CA MET A 12 -0.86 5.09 0.15
C MET A 12 -1.02 4.18 1.35
N THR A 13 -2.04 4.45 2.14
CA THR A 13 -2.53 3.58 3.20
C THR A 13 -3.31 2.40 2.61
N SER A 14 -3.52 1.35 3.40
CA SER A 14 -4.35 0.22 2.99
C SER A 14 -5.81 0.61 2.74
N ILE A 15 -6.31 1.69 3.37
CA ILE A 15 -7.67 2.21 3.16
C ILE A 15 -7.77 2.87 1.79
N GLU A 16 -6.84 3.76 1.45
CA GLU A 16 -6.82 4.44 0.15
C GLU A 16 -6.66 3.43 -1.00
N ILE A 17 -5.85 2.37 -0.80
CA ILE A 17 -5.74 1.29 -1.79
C ILE A 17 -7.08 0.56 -1.93
N ALA A 18 -7.73 0.22 -0.82
CA ALA A 18 -9.04 -0.45 -0.82
C ALA A 18 -10.11 0.37 -1.56
N GLU A 19 -10.18 1.67 -1.29
CA GLU A 19 -11.08 2.60 -1.98
C GLU A 19 -10.77 2.67 -3.47
N LEU A 20 -9.49 2.79 -3.83
CA LEU A 20 -9.06 2.87 -5.24
C LEU A 20 -9.42 1.62 -6.04
N VAL A 21 -9.26 0.43 -5.46
CA VAL A 21 -9.49 -0.84 -6.16
C VAL A 21 -10.87 -1.46 -5.91
N GLY A 22 -11.74 -0.79 -5.15
CA GLY A 22 -13.07 -1.29 -4.79
C GLY A 22 -13.03 -2.55 -3.92
N SER A 23 -12.03 -2.67 -3.05
CA SER A 23 -11.83 -3.83 -2.16
C SER A 23 -12.06 -3.46 -0.70
N ARG A 24 -12.33 -4.47 0.14
CA ARG A 24 -12.31 -4.30 1.60
C ARG A 24 -10.85 -4.10 2.10
N PRO A 25 -10.58 -3.26 3.11
CA PRO A 25 -9.21 -2.97 3.58
C PRO A 25 -8.39 -4.19 4.07
N ASP A 26 -9.03 -5.20 4.64
CA ASP A 26 -8.42 -6.47 5.04
C ASP A 26 -7.93 -7.31 3.84
N ASN A 27 -8.64 -7.28 2.72
CA ASN A 27 -8.22 -7.95 1.48
C ASN A 27 -6.97 -7.32 0.86
N VAL A 28 -6.68 -6.05 1.17
CA VAL A 28 -5.44 -5.39 0.73
C VAL A 28 -4.23 -6.05 1.37
N LYS A 29 -4.28 -6.36 2.67
CA LYS A 29 -3.20 -7.07 3.38
C LYS A 29 -2.95 -8.44 2.77
N ILE A 30 -4.01 -9.22 2.56
CA ILE A 30 -3.93 -10.56 1.95
C ILE A 30 -3.30 -10.48 0.55
N SER A 31 -3.69 -9.46 -0.22
CA SER A 31 -3.14 -9.23 -1.56
C SER A 31 -1.65 -8.89 -1.53
N ILE A 32 -1.22 -8.01 -0.62
CA ILE A 32 0.20 -7.66 -0.43
C ILE A 32 1.01 -8.90 -0.05
N GLU A 33 0.53 -9.72 0.90
CA GLU A 33 1.21 -10.96 1.30
C GLU A 33 1.33 -11.94 0.14
N ARG A 34 0.27 -12.11 -0.65
CA ARG A 34 0.27 -12.98 -1.84
C ARG A 34 1.24 -12.47 -2.91
N LEU A 35 1.22 -11.17 -3.20
CA LEU A 35 2.10 -10.56 -4.20
C LEU A 35 3.56 -10.68 -3.79
N ALA A 36 3.87 -10.47 -2.51
CA ALA A 36 5.21 -10.66 -1.98
C ALA A 36 5.67 -12.11 -2.06
N LYS A 37 4.81 -13.07 -1.70
CA LYS A 37 5.10 -14.52 -1.85
C LYS A 37 5.37 -14.91 -3.30
N SER A 38 4.67 -14.28 -4.26
CA SER A 38 4.91 -14.48 -5.69
C SER A 38 6.12 -13.72 -6.25
N GLY A 39 6.82 -12.93 -5.44
CA GLY A 39 7.99 -12.15 -5.86
C GLY A 39 7.67 -10.93 -6.74
N VAL A 40 6.39 -10.59 -6.90
CA VAL A 40 5.96 -9.44 -7.73
C VAL A 40 6.32 -8.11 -7.07
N ILE A 41 6.24 -8.06 -5.74
CA ILE A 41 6.62 -6.89 -4.93
C ILE A 41 7.54 -7.32 -3.79
N GLN A 42 8.33 -6.37 -3.29
CA GLN A 42 8.92 -6.50 -1.96
C GLN A 42 7.88 -6.10 -0.91
N LEU A 43 7.86 -6.78 0.25
CA LEU A 43 7.02 -6.35 1.36
C LEU A 43 7.33 -4.88 1.69
N PRO A 44 6.30 -4.01 1.78
CA PRO A 44 6.49 -2.65 2.29
C PRO A 44 7.17 -2.73 3.66
N ALA A 45 8.08 -1.79 3.95
CA ALA A 45 8.72 -1.73 5.26
C ALA A 45 7.63 -1.70 6.34
N LEU A 46 7.69 -2.66 7.29
CA LEU A 46 6.82 -2.66 8.46
C LEU A 46 7.16 -1.43 9.28
N GLN A 47 6.49 -0.31 9.01
CA GLN A 47 6.51 0.81 9.93
C GLN A 47 5.74 0.34 11.15
N VAL A 48 6.44 0.15 12.28
CA VAL A 48 5.80 -0.13 13.56
C VAL A 48 4.79 0.98 13.77
N PHE A 49 3.51 0.63 13.72
CA PHE A 49 2.43 1.58 13.98
C PHE A 49 2.47 1.87 15.49
N GLU A 50 3.26 2.86 15.90
CA GLU A 50 3.09 3.44 17.23
C GLU A 50 1.76 4.20 17.21
N LYS A 51 0.77 3.60 17.87
CA LYS A 51 -0.51 4.25 18.13
C LYS A 51 -0.22 5.39 19.11
N ASN A 52 0.05 6.59 18.59
CA ASN A 52 0.05 7.79 19.41
C ASN A 52 -1.34 7.94 20.03
N GLN A 53 -1.34 8.08 21.37
CA GLN A 53 -2.53 8.11 22.22
C GLN A 53 -3.46 9.27 21.89
#